data_AF-A0A3B9ILK5-F1
#
_entry.id   AF-A0A3B9ILK5-F1
#
_cell.length_a   1.000
_cell.length_b   1.000
_cell.length_c   1.000
_cell.angle_alpha   90.00
_cell.angle_beta   90.00
_cell.angle_gamma   90.00
#
_symmetry.space_group_name_H-M   'P 1'
#
loop_
_entity.id
_entity.type
_entity.pdbx_description
1 polymer ?
#
loop_
_entity_poly.entity_id
_entity_poly.type
_entity_poly.pdbx_seq_one_letter_code
_entity_poly.pdbx_strand_id
1 'polypeptide(L)'
;MARTDEPGGTDNVLFDLGFEDAEDLSAKAALAFRLNQLIDQRGLSQAEAAAIIGMTQPKVSQLRRYKIQNISLERLMQALVSLDQHVEIVVRPGRPTQAPGIKVV
;
A
#
# COMPACT_ATOMS: atom_id res chain seq x y z
N MET A 1 -22.21 33.56 15.94
CA MET A 1 -22.71 32.21 16.26
C MET A 1 -21.79 31.21 15.58
N ALA A 2 -21.11 30.40 16.39
CA ALA A 2 -20.04 29.51 16.00
C ALA A 2 -20.55 28.40 15.06
N ARG A 3 -19.86 28.21 13.93
CA ARG A 3 -19.93 26.96 13.17
C ARG A 3 -18.90 26.04 13.81
N THR A 4 -19.37 24.96 14.40
CA THR A 4 -18.53 23.90 14.95
C THR A 4 -17.79 23.25 13.78
N ASP A 5 -16.47 23.43 13.74
CA ASP A 5 -15.58 22.64 12.90
C ASP A 5 -15.64 21.19 13.41
N GLU A 6 -16.40 20.33 12.74
CA GLU A 6 -16.27 18.88 12.89
C GLU A 6 -14.87 18.50 12.39
N PRO A 7 -14.01 17.86 13.21
CA PRO A 7 -12.72 17.41 12.73
C PRO A 7 -12.99 16.31 11.71
N GLY A 8 -12.81 16.65 10.43
CA GLY A 8 -12.91 15.71 9.33
C GLY A 8 -12.05 14.49 9.64
N GLY A 9 -12.70 13.32 9.66
CA GLY A 9 -12.00 12.05 9.73
C GLY A 9 -10.87 12.05 8.71
N THR A 10 -9.68 11.67 9.13
CA THR A 10 -8.57 11.60 8.19
C THR A 10 -8.97 10.60 7.11
N ASP A 11 -8.59 10.84 5.84
CA ASP A 11 -8.81 9.93 4.70
C ASP A 11 -8.04 8.59 4.87
N ASN A 12 -7.60 8.31 6.10
CA ASN A 12 -6.84 7.17 6.55
C ASN A 12 -7.37 6.72 7.93
N VAL A 13 -8.35 5.82 7.91
CA VAL A 13 -8.96 5.20 9.10
C VAL A 13 -7.94 4.57 10.08
N LEU A 14 -6.72 4.28 9.62
CA LEU A 14 -5.64 3.73 10.46
C LEU A 14 -5.02 4.79 11.38
N PHE A 15 -5.02 6.06 10.95
CA PHE A 15 -4.51 7.19 11.73
C PHE A 15 -5.48 7.51 12.88
N ASP A 16 -6.78 7.47 12.60
CA ASP A 16 -7.84 7.69 13.60
C ASP A 16 -7.84 6.60 14.71
N LEU A 17 -7.20 5.46 14.46
CA LEU A 17 -7.06 4.35 15.42
C LEU A 17 -5.74 4.36 16.22
N GLY A 18 -4.87 5.37 16.02
CA GLY A 18 -3.69 5.59 16.85
C GLY A 18 -2.51 4.63 16.61
N PHE A 19 -2.39 4.05 15.41
CA PHE A 19 -1.21 3.26 15.05
C PHE A 19 -0.03 4.19 14.74
N GLU A 20 1.07 4.08 15.49
CA GLU A 20 2.31 4.85 15.25
C GLU A 20 2.91 4.59 13.84
N ASP A 21 2.62 3.42 13.26
CA ASP A 21 3.00 3.03 11.88
C ASP A 21 1.85 3.16 10.86
N ALA A 22 0.80 3.93 11.17
CA ALA A 22 -0.41 4.03 10.33
C ALA A 22 -0.09 4.45 8.88
N GLU A 23 0.92 5.28 8.68
CA GLU A 23 1.33 5.75 7.36
C GLU A 23 2.08 4.70 6.55
N ASP A 24 3.02 3.99 7.19
CA ASP A 24 3.74 2.87 6.59
C ASP A 24 2.80 1.72 6.21
N LEU A 25 1.80 1.47 7.06
CA LEU A 25 0.76 0.49 6.77
C LEU A 25 -0.15 0.96 5.62
N SER A 26 -0.43 2.25 5.52
CA SER A 26 -1.23 2.82 4.43
C SER A 26 -0.55 2.69 3.07
N ALA A 27 0.76 2.97 2.99
CA ALA A 27 1.53 2.85 1.75
C ALA A 27 1.63 1.39 1.30
N LYS A 28 1.95 0.48 2.24
CA LYS A 28 1.97 -0.97 1.95
C LYS A 28 0.59 -1.46 1.51
N ALA A 29 -0.49 -1.03 2.17
CA ALA A 29 -1.85 -1.43 1.82
C ALA A 29 -2.22 -0.97 0.40
N ALA A 30 -1.89 0.27 0.03
CA ALA A 30 -2.15 0.80 -1.29
C ALA A 30 -1.37 0.05 -2.38
N LEU A 31 -0.08 -0.25 -2.18
CA LEU A 31 0.69 -1.05 -3.13
C LEU A 31 0.17 -2.49 -3.22
N ALA A 32 -0.16 -3.12 -2.09
CA ALA A 32 -0.71 -4.47 -2.04
C ALA A 32 -2.06 -4.55 -2.76
N PHE A 33 -2.90 -3.52 -2.64
CA PHE A 33 -4.15 -3.41 -3.36
C PHE A 33 -3.92 -3.36 -4.87
N ARG A 34 -3.06 -2.46 -5.36
CA ARG A 34 -2.70 -2.39 -6.79
C ARG A 34 -2.14 -3.72 -7.31
N LEU A 35 -1.29 -4.37 -6.52
CA LEU A 35 -0.68 -5.65 -6.88
C LEU A 35 -1.74 -6.77 -6.99
N ASN A 36 -2.68 -6.84 -6.04
CA ASN A 36 -3.78 -7.81 -6.10
C ASN A 36 -4.68 -7.59 -7.32
N GLN A 37 -5.00 -6.33 -7.65
CA GLN A 37 -5.76 -6.00 -8.85
C GLN A 37 -5.05 -6.46 -10.13
N LEU A 38 -3.74 -6.28 -10.23
CA LEU A 38 -2.97 -6.72 -11.41
C LEU A 38 -2.95 -8.24 -11.54
N ILE A 39 -2.80 -8.96 -10.42
CA ILE A 39 -2.89 -10.43 -10.39
C ILE A 39 -4.26 -10.89 -10.90
N ASP A 40 -5.34 -10.23 -10.46
CA ASP A 40 -6.72 -10.55 -10.89
C ASP A 40 -6.93 -10.24 -12.38
N GLN A 41 -6.52 -9.06 -12.83
CA GLN A 41 -6.67 -8.62 -14.23
C GLN A 41 -5.93 -9.53 -15.21
N ARG A 42 -4.76 -10.04 -14.81
CA ARG A 42 -3.96 -10.98 -15.60
C ARG A 42 -4.42 -12.43 -15.46
N GLY A 43 -5.40 -12.72 -14.60
CA GLY A 43 -5.92 -14.07 -14.36
C GLY A 43 -4.90 -15.04 -13.77
N LEU A 44 -3.90 -14.53 -13.04
CA LEU A 44 -2.79 -15.34 -12.54
C LEU A 44 -3.20 -16.15 -11.31
N SER A 45 -2.86 -17.44 -11.31
CA SER A 45 -2.87 -18.24 -10.09
C SER A 45 -1.81 -17.75 -9.09
N GLN A 46 -1.94 -18.15 -7.82
CA GLN A 46 -0.93 -17.81 -6.81
C GLN A 46 0.47 -18.34 -7.15
N ALA A 47 0.56 -19.48 -7.82
CA ALA A 47 1.83 -20.09 -8.20
C ALA A 47 2.49 -19.33 -9.36
N GLU A 48 1.71 -18.92 -10.37
CA GLU A 48 2.21 -18.09 -11.48
C GLU A 48 2.64 -16.72 -11.00
N ALA A 49 1.82 -16.07 -10.17
CA ALA A 49 2.16 -14.78 -9.57
C ALA A 49 3.45 -14.89 -8.74
N ALA A 50 3.60 -15.96 -7.94
CA ALA A 50 4.81 -16.24 -7.17
C ALA A 50 6.06 -16.32 -8.06
N ALA A 51 5.98 -17.05 -9.18
CA ALA A 51 7.06 -17.17 -10.13
C ALA A 51 7.44 -15.82 -10.78
N ILE A 52 6.44 -15.02 -11.18
CA ILE A 52 6.67 -13.74 -11.86
C ILE A 52 7.26 -12.70 -10.90
N ILE A 53 6.65 -12.53 -9.72
CA ILE A 53 7.04 -11.47 -8.79
C ILE A 53 8.20 -11.88 -7.88
N GLY A 54 8.69 -13.12 -7.99
CA GLY A 54 9.82 -13.67 -7.23
C GLY A 54 9.52 -13.94 -5.74
N MET A 55 8.25 -14.12 -5.37
CA MET A 55 7.85 -14.42 -3.99
C MET A 55 7.51 -15.91 -3.85
N THR A 56 7.57 -16.44 -2.63
CA THR A 56 7.05 -17.80 -2.40
C THR A 56 5.53 -17.82 -2.48
N GLN A 57 4.93 -18.92 -2.93
CA GLN A 57 3.47 -19.07 -2.97
C GLN A 57 2.77 -18.77 -1.62
N PRO A 58 3.29 -19.19 -0.45
CA PRO A 58 2.74 -18.76 0.84
C PRO A 58 2.75 -17.24 1.04
N LYS A 59 3.81 -16.55 0.60
CA LYS A 59 3.91 -15.09 0.71
C LYS A 59 2.95 -14.37 -0.24
N VAL A 60 2.72 -14.92 -1.44
CA VAL A 60 1.65 -14.47 -2.33
C VAL A 60 0.27 -14.70 -1.71
N SER A 61 0.03 -15.83 -1.06
CA SER A 61 -1.22 -16.09 -0.34
C SER A 61 -1.47 -15.10 0.80
N GLN A 62 -0.42 -14.71 1.53
CA GLN A 62 -0.48 -13.65 2.54
C GLN A 62 -0.83 -12.29 1.93
N LEU A 63 -0.18 -11.91 0.83
CA LEU A 63 -0.45 -10.70 0.06
C LEU A 63 -1.92 -10.65 -0.42
N ARG A 64 -2.44 -11.75 -0.97
CA ARG A 64 -3.84 -11.89 -1.42
C ARG A 64 -4.85 -11.70 -0.28
N ARG A 65 -4.44 -11.94 0.96
CA ARG A 65 -5.25 -11.79 2.19
C ARG A 65 -4.92 -10.50 2.95
N TYR A 66 -4.19 -9.57 2.34
CA TYR A 66 -3.72 -8.33 2.96
C TYR A 66 -2.93 -8.52 4.28
N LYS A 67 -2.34 -9.70 4.49
CA LYS A 67 -1.43 -10.00 5.61
C LYS A 67 -0.01 -9.54 5.26
N ILE A 68 0.17 -8.24 5.15
CA ILE A 68 1.38 -7.61 4.56
C ILE A 68 2.39 -7.10 5.57
N GLN A 69 2.19 -7.33 6.87
CA GLN A 69 3.07 -6.87 7.95
C GLN A 69 4.52 -7.34 7.76
N ASN A 70 4.71 -8.58 7.28
CA ASN A 70 6.00 -9.21 7.01
C ASN A 70 6.49 -9.05 5.55
N ILE A 71 5.85 -8.18 4.77
CA ILE A 71 6.25 -7.80 3.41
C ILE A 71 6.80 -6.38 3.47
N SER A 72 8.03 -6.17 3.02
CA SER A 72 8.62 -4.83 2.95
C SER A 72 7.98 -4.02 1.83
N LEU A 73 7.98 -2.68 1.98
CA LEU A 73 7.52 -1.76 0.94
C LEU A 73 8.32 -1.96 -0.36
N GLU A 74 9.64 -2.10 -0.24
CA GLU A 74 10.54 -2.44 -1.36
C GLU A 74 10.09 -3.68 -2.13
N ARG A 75 9.71 -4.74 -1.41
CA ARG A 75 9.29 -5.99 -2.06
C ARG A 75 7.97 -5.82 -2.82
N LEU A 76 7.04 -5.00 -2.32
CA LEU A 76 5.81 -4.67 -3.02
C LEU A 76 6.11 -3.85 -4.29
N MET A 77 7.02 -2.88 -4.21
CA MET A 77 7.44 -2.08 -5.38
C MET A 77 8.11 -2.96 -6.44
N GLN A 78 9.05 -3.83 -6.06
CA GLN A 78 9.69 -4.77 -6.99
C GLN A 78 8.66 -5.71 -7.64
N ALA A 79 7.67 -6.19 -6.90
CA ALA A 79 6.62 -7.03 -7.45
C ALA A 79 5.75 -6.31 -8.49
N LEU A 80 5.48 -5.01 -8.29
CA LEU A 80 4.81 -4.18 -9.30
C LEU A 80 5.68 -4.04 -10.56
N VAL A 81 6.98 -3.79 -10.40
CA VAL A 81 7.93 -3.73 -11.53
C VAL A 81 7.98 -5.05 -12.30
N SER A 82 7.97 -6.19 -11.61
CA SER A 82 7.89 -7.53 -12.23
C SER A 82 6.58 -7.78 -13.00
N LEU A 83 5.53 -6.99 -12.74
CA LEU A 83 4.28 -6.98 -13.50
C LEU A 83 4.20 -5.77 -14.43
N ASP A 84 5.34 -5.35 -14.99
CA ASP A 84 5.46 -4.31 -16.00
C ASP A 84 4.93 -2.94 -15.57
N GLN A 85 4.84 -2.69 -14.25
CA GLN A 85 4.46 -1.39 -13.73
C GLN A 85 5.68 -0.49 -13.60
N HIS A 86 5.49 0.79 -13.88
CA HIS A 86 6.49 1.80 -13.59
C HIS A 86 6.23 2.38 -12.19
N VAL A 87 7.26 2.36 -11.32
CA VAL A 87 7.18 2.91 -9.97
C VAL A 87 8.09 4.13 -9.89
N GLU A 88 7.51 5.29 -9.60
CA GLU A 88 8.22 6.55 -9.38
C GLU A 88 8.09 6.96 -7.91
N ILE A 89 9.19 7.38 -7.29
CA ILE A 89 9.21 7.91 -5.92
C ILE A 89 9.49 9.41 -5.99
N VAL A 90 8.50 10.21 -5.61
CA VAL A 90 8.60 11.67 -5.62
C VAL A 90 8.62 12.21 -4.20
N VAL A 91 9.72 12.86 -3.82
CA VAL A 91 9.87 13.52 -2.51
C VAL A 91 9.51 15.00 -2.65
N ARG A 92 8.63 15.51 -1.79
CA ARG A 92 8.18 16.91 -1.79
C ARG A 92 8.27 17.49 -0.37
N PRO A 93 8.48 18.81 -0.22
CA PRO A 93 8.39 19.45 1.09
C PRO A 93 7.04 19.19 1.75
N GLY A 94 7.05 18.91 3.05
CA GLY A 94 5.84 18.77 3.86
C GLY A 94 5.04 20.06 3.89
N ARG A 95 3.70 19.95 3.96
CA ARG A 95 2.81 21.12 4.10
C ARG A 95 2.46 21.29 5.57
N PRO A 96 2.41 22.52 6.11
CA PRO A 96 2.04 22.76 7.51
C PRO A 96 0.67 22.19 7.90
N THR A 97 -0.24 22.04 6.93
CA THR A 97 -1.61 21.54 7.11
C THR A 97 -1.75 20.03 6.90
N GLN A 98 -0.66 19.30 6.67
CA GLN A 98 -0.69 17.87 6.39
C GLN A 98 0.40 17.15 7.20
N ALA A 99 0.04 16.03 7.84
CA ALA A 99 1.03 15.19 8.49
C ALA A 99 2.09 14.74 7.47
N PRO A 100 3.39 14.77 7.81
CA PRO A 100 4.43 14.17 6.98
C PRO A 100 4.13 12.68 6.83
N GLY A 101 4.17 12.13 5.61
CA GLY A 101 3.92 10.71 5.41
C GLY A 101 4.11 10.22 3.97
N ILE A 102 3.95 8.91 3.78
CA ILE A 102 4.07 8.26 2.47
C ILE A 102 2.67 8.09 1.87
N LYS A 103 2.44 8.67 0.69
CA LYS A 103 1.20 8.49 -0.07
C LYS A 103 1.49 7.82 -1.41
N VAL A 104 0.74 6.77 -1.71
CA VAL A 104 0.66 6.18 -3.05
C VAL A 104 -0.49 6.88 -3.78
N VAL A 105 -0.17 7.54 -4.90
CA VAL A 105 -1.15 8.19 -5.79
C VAL A 105 -1.58 7.27 -6.92
#